data_AF-A0A2M9HT30-F1
#
_entry.id   AF-A0A2M9HT30-F1
#
_cell.length_a   1.000
_cell.length_b   1.000
_cell.length_c   1.000
_cell.angle_alpha   90.00
_cell.angle_beta   90.00
_cell.angle_gamma   90.00
#
_symmetry.space_group_name_H-M   'P 1'
#
loop_
_entity.id
_entity.type
_entity.pdbx_description
1 polymer ?
#
loop_
_entity_poly.entity_id
_entity_poly.type
_entity_poly.pdbx_seq_one_letter_code
_entity_poly.pdbx_strand_id
1 'polypeptide(L)' 'MDIVEIKETPAEETEVKTVVTRENEVSTFTAEWKDGQRLTVTKHRDGSYTLRIGRGGQGEKVKLSSDAYFNLANIF' A
#
# COMPACT_ATOMS: atom_id res chain seq x y z
N MET A 1 21.25 40.85 -16.42
CA MET A 1 20.16 39.87 -16.58
C MET A 1 20.73 38.57 -16.08
N ASP A 2 20.37 38.18 -14.86
CA ASP A 2 20.89 36.96 -14.25
C ASP A 2 20.10 35.77 -14.81
N ILE A 3 20.81 34.81 -15.40
CA ILE A 3 20.22 33.58 -15.90
C ILE A 3 20.05 32.67 -14.69
N VAL A 4 18.81 32.46 -14.27
CA VAL A 4 18.47 31.46 -13.23
C VAL A 4 18.45 30.10 -13.89
N GLU A 5 19.47 29.28 -13.63
CA GLU A 5 19.50 27.89 -14.03
C GLU A 5 18.52 27.10 -13.15
N ILE A 6 17.34 26.79 -13.69
CA ILE A 6 16.37 25.91 -13.03
C ILE A 6 16.88 24.48 -13.21
N LYS A 7 17.55 23.94 -12.20
CA LYS A 7 17.86 22.51 -12.13
C LYS A 7 16.56 21.79 -11.79
N GLU A 8 15.95 21.16 -12.80
CA GLU A 8 14.90 20.17 -12.57
C GLU A 8 15.50 19.05 -11.71
N THR A 9 15.12 19.02 -10.43
CA THR A 9 15.44 17.90 -9.55
C THR A 9 14.81 16.66 -10.19
N PRO A 10 15.58 15.60 -10.50
CA PRO A 10 15.00 14.39 -11.06
C PRO A 10 13.96 13.89 -10.06
N ALA A 11 12.72 13.68 -10.53
CA ALA A 11 11.67 13.09 -9.72
C ALA A 11 12.21 11.76 -9.15
N GLU A 12 12.40 11.69 -7.84
CA GLU A 12 12.84 10.46 -7.17
C GLU A 12 11.92 9.34 -7.64
N GLU A 13 12.47 8.28 -8.23
CA GLU A 13 11.71 7.10 -8.62
C GLU A 13 10.95 6.55 -7.41
N THR A 14 9.64 6.80 -7.39
CA THR A 14 8.66 6.36 -6.38
C THR A 14 8.25 4.90 -6.60
N GLU A 15 9.15 4.04 -7.08
CA GLU A 15 8.83 2.63 -7.24
C GLU A 15 8.73 1.97 -5.86
N VAL A 16 7.51 1.57 -5.51
CA VAL A 16 7.19 0.83 -4.30
C VAL A 16 7.27 -0.66 -4.61
N LYS A 17 8.01 -1.42 -3.81
CA LYS A 17 8.04 -2.88 -3.99
C LYS A 17 6.69 -3.45 -3.62
N THR A 18 5.98 -4.01 -4.60
CA THR A 18 4.68 -4.66 -4.38
C THR A 18 4.78 -6.18 -4.47
N VAL A 19 4.06 -6.87 -3.57
CA VAL A 19 3.90 -8.33 -3.60
C VAL A 19 2.43 -8.67 -3.41
N VAL A 20 1.91 -9.56 -4.25
CA VAL A 20 0.59 -10.15 -4.07
C VAL A 20 0.76 -11.64 -3.79
N THR A 21 0.25 -12.10 -2.65
CA THR A 21 0.17 -13.53 -2.32
C THR A 21 -1.28 -13.98 -2.28
N ARG A 22 -1.52 -15.22 -2.69
CA ARG A 22 -2.81 -15.89 -2.59
C ARG A 22 -2.58 -17.26 -1.98
N GLU A 23 -3.13 -17.46 -0.79
CA GLU A 23 -3.07 -18.73 -0.07
C GLU A 23 -4.51 -19.11 0.28
N ASN A 24 -4.99 -20.19 -0.33
CA ASN A 24 -6.41 -20.55 -0.29
C ASN A 24 -7.31 -19.39 -0.76
N GLU A 25 -8.34 -19.06 0.02
CA GLU A 25 -9.27 -17.95 -0.23
C GLU A 25 -8.81 -16.63 0.43
N VAL A 26 -7.55 -16.57 0.91
CA VAL A 26 -6.95 -15.35 1.47
C VAL A 26 -6.02 -14.73 0.43
N SER A 27 -6.21 -13.44 0.16
CA SER A 27 -5.32 -12.67 -0.74
C SER A 27 -4.68 -11.53 0.03
N THR A 28 -3.37 -11.36 -0.09
CA THR A 28 -2.63 -10.28 0.56
C THR A 28 -1.89 -9.45 -0.47
N PHE A 29 -2.12 -8.14 -0.46
CA PHE A 29 -1.30 -7.15 -1.15
C PHE A 29 -0.36 -6.50 -0.14
N THR A 30 0.91 -6.41 -0.48
CA THR A 30 1.92 -5.72 0.31
C THR A 30 2.62 -4.69 -0.56
N ALA A 31 2.75 -3.47 -0.05
CA ALA A 31 3.54 -2.39 -0.62
C ALA A 31 4.59 -1.96 0.41
N GLU A 32 5.86 -1.90 0.02
CA GLU A 32 6.97 -1.52 0.90
C GLU A 32 7.83 -0.41 0.28
N TRP A 33 8.04 0.64 1.05
CA TRP A 33 8.82 1.82 0.69
C TRP A 33 10.27 1.67 1.16
N LYS A 34 11.18 2.46 0.57
CA LYS A 34 12.63 2.42 0.87
C LYS A 34 12.96 2.74 2.34
N ASP A 35 12.11 3.51 3.02
CA ASP A 35 12.24 3.84 4.44
C ASP A 35 11.82 2.70 5.39
N GLY A 36 11.33 1.58 4.84
CA GLY A 36 10.84 0.41 5.54
C GLY A 36 9.37 0.51 5.99
N GLN A 37 8.67 1.59 5.63
CA GLN A 37 7.22 1.68 5.79
C GLN A 37 6.56 0.58 4.93
N ARG A 38 5.52 -0.07 5.48
CA ARG A 38 4.81 -1.13 4.77
C ARG A 38 3.31 -0.97 4.93
N LEU A 39 2.60 -1.10 3.81
CA LEU A 39 1.14 -1.26 3.73
C LEU A 39 0.86 -2.73 3.43
N THR A 40 -0.03 -3.33 4.21
CA THR A 40 -0.56 -4.67 3.95
C THR A 40 -2.08 -4.61 3.91
N VAL A 41 -2.65 -5.08 2.81
CA VAL A 41 -4.10 -5.26 2.63
C VAL A 41 -4.36 -6.76 2.52
N THR A 42 -5.19 -7.30 3.40
CA THR A 42 -5.57 -8.73 3.36
C THR A 42 -7.06 -8.86 3.16
N LYS A 43 -7.46 -9.55 2.09
CA LYS A 43 -8.81 -10.08 1.87
C LYS A 43 -8.90 -11.46 2.51
N HIS A 44 -9.84 -11.62 3.44
CA HIS A 44 -10.11 -12.88 4.13
C HIS A 44 -11.18 -13.69 3.39
N ARG A 45 -11.27 -14.97 3.76
CA ARG A 45 -12.25 -15.92 3.22
C ARG A 45 -13.70 -15.48 3.41
N ASP A 46 -14.00 -14.84 4.54
CA ASP A 46 -15.34 -14.32 4.86
C ASP A 46 -15.71 -13.05 4.08
N GLY A 47 -14.86 -12.63 3.14
CA GLY A 47 -15.02 -11.41 2.35
C GLY A 47 -14.58 -10.15 3.08
N SER A 48 -14.19 -10.22 4.35
CA SER A 48 -13.70 -9.06 5.10
C SER A 48 -12.28 -8.66 4.66
N TYR A 49 -11.95 -7.39 4.87
CA TYR A 49 -10.63 -6.84 4.58
C TYR A 49 -10.00 -6.28 5.85
N THR A 50 -8.69 -6.48 5.97
CA THR A 50 -7.90 -5.84 7.03
C THR A 50 -6.75 -5.06 6.41
N LEU A 51 -6.46 -3.90 7.00
CA LEU A 51 -5.35 -3.04 6.62
C LEU A 51 -4.32 -3.00 7.75
N ARG A 52 -3.05 -2.89 7.40
CA ARG A 52 -1.96 -2.62 8.35
C ARG A 52 -0.99 -1.64 7.73
N ILE A 53 -0.68 -0.56 8.43
CA ILE A 53 0.30 0.45 8.01
C ILE A 53 1.32 0.62 9.12
N GLY A 54 2.56 0.20 8.89
CA GLY A 54 3.64 0.41 9.83
C GLY A 54 4.98 -0.13 9.33
N ARG A 55 6.06 0.30 9.97
CA ARG A 55 7.42 -0.12 9.60
C ARG A 55 7.57 -1.65 9.70
N GLY A 56 8.12 -2.27 8.66
CA GLY A 56 8.25 -3.74 8.58
C GLY A 56 6.91 -4.50 8.68
N GLY A 57 5.78 -3.81 8.48
CA GLY A 57 4.44 -4.38 8.68
C GLY A 57 4.05 -4.52 10.15
N GLN A 58 4.61 -3.73 11.07
CA GLN A 58 4.32 -3.80 12.51
C GLN A 58 3.23 -2.83 12.99
N GLY A 59 2.50 -2.17 12.08
CA GLY A 59 1.43 -1.22 12.44
C GLY A 59 0.25 -1.81 13.21
N GLU A 60 -0.74 -1.01 13.56
CA GLU A 60 -2.01 -1.56 14.03
C GLU A 60 -2.75 -2.24 12.88
N LYS A 61 -3.35 -3.40 13.16
CA LYS A 61 -4.20 -4.11 12.21
C LYS A 61 -5.63 -3.63 12.40
N VAL A 62 -6.20 -2.97 11.40
CA VAL A 62 -7.57 -2.47 11.41
C VAL A 62 -8.46 -3.29 10.50
N LYS A 63 -9.69 -3.58 10.93
CA LYS A 63 -10.72 -4.19 10.09
C LYS A 63 -11.50 -3.07 9.39
N LEU A 64 -11.68 -3.19 8.08
CA LEU A 64 -12.49 -2.24 7.32
C LEU A 64 -13.98 -2.49 7.57
N SER A 65 -14.77 -1.42 7.58
CA SER A 65 -16.23 -1.53 7.49
C SER A 65 -16.65 -2.07 6.13
N SER A 66 -17.87 -2.60 6.02
CA SER A 66 -18.41 -3.09 4.76
C SER A 66 -18.45 -2.02 3.67
N ASP A 67 -18.75 -0.76 4.01
CA ASP A 67 -18.77 0.34 3.04
C ASP A 67 -17.38 0.67 2.52
N ALA A 68 -16.37 0.69 3.41
CA ALA A 68 -14.98 0.88 3.01
C ALA A 68 -14.46 -0.28 2.15
N TYR A 69 -14.96 -1.51 2.38
CA TYR A 69 -14.68 -2.68 1.55
C TYR A 69 -15.09 -2.46 0.10
N PHE A 70 -16.34 -2.04 -0.14
CA PHE A 70 -16.84 -1.85 -1.50
C PHE A 70 -16.03 -0.80 -2.26
N ASN A 71 -15.68 0.29 -1.58
CA ASN A 71 -14.86 1.35 -2.19
C ASN A 71 -13.45 0.87 -2.52
N LEU A 72 -12.81 0.10 -1.64
CA LEU A 72 -11.46 -0.43 -1.89
C LEU A 72 -11.46 -1.50 -3.01
N ALA A 73 -12.48 -2.35 -3.07
CA ALA A 73 -12.59 -3.37 -4.11
C ALA A 73 -12.79 -2.77 -5.50
N ASN A 74 -13.38 -1.57 -5.61
CA ASN A 74 -13.57 -0.87 -6.88
C ASN A 74 -12.34 -0.09 -7.36
N ILE A 75 -11.25 -0.05 -6.58
CA ILE A 75 -9.97 0.55 -7.00
C ILE A 75 -9.15 -0.45 -7.84
N PHE A 76 -9.37 -1.75 -7.68
CA PHE A 76 -8.60 -2.83 -8.31
C PHE A 76 -9.42 -3.68 -9.28
#